data_AF-A0A2E0NBY6-F1
#
_entry.id   AF-A0A2E0NBY6-F1
#
_cell.length_a   1.000
_cell.length_b   1.000
_cell.length_c   1.000
_cell.angle_alpha   90.00
_cell.angle_beta   90.00
_cell.angle_gamma   90.00
#
_symmetry.space_group_name_H-M   'P 1'
#
loop_
_entity.id
_entity.type
_entity.pdbx_description
1 polymer ?
#
loop_
_entity_poly.entity_id
_entity_poly.type
_entity_poly.pdbx_seq_one_letter_code
_entity_poly.pdbx_strand_id
1 'polypeptide(L)'
;MSNTLKTQQIEEKGIVEDAINLLSQQIWCWGKDIEKSEGNWLLKIGFSRIELPADREGTSVYSLKLSENRCVYLRAFGILYVDSKYGSIFLPRYEFLPEYTELSTLQKPPWNKKDLPPLKAPTKSQQNNCDTLMLDLLNWIRTYEENIVQNLGVEYRKETLIDWDNGKRVAIPAEQIIPQWSMIESAVLEKKII
;
A
#
# COMPACT_ATOMS: atom_id res chain seq x y z
N MET A 1 -26.33 21.08 14.33
CA MET A 1 -25.62 19.87 13.87
C MET A 1 -26.22 18.67 14.59
N SER A 2 -26.80 17.71 13.87
CA SER A 2 -27.47 16.53 14.43
C SER A 2 -26.46 15.52 15.02
N ASN A 3 -26.89 14.71 15.98
CA ASN A 3 -26.07 13.68 16.63
C ASN A 3 -25.52 12.65 15.62
N THR A 4 -26.31 12.33 14.60
CA THR A 4 -25.97 11.38 13.53
C THR A 4 -24.77 11.81 12.69
N LEU A 5 -24.66 13.09 12.34
CA LEU A 5 -23.54 13.61 11.54
C LEU A 5 -22.22 13.56 12.33
N LYS A 6 -22.27 13.72 13.65
CA LYS A 6 -21.08 13.63 14.51
C LYS A 6 -20.59 12.19 14.66
N THR A 7 -21.50 11.24 14.83
CA THR A 7 -21.14 9.81 14.92
C THR A 7 -20.48 9.32 13.63
N GLN A 8 -21.06 9.66 12.48
CA GLN A 8 -20.52 9.28 11.18
C GLN A 8 -19.10 9.84 10.95
N GLN A 9 -18.86 11.12 11.28
CA GLN A 9 -17.53 11.73 11.17
C GLN A 9 -16.48 11.09 12.10
N ILE A 10 -16.89 10.63 13.28
CA ILE A 10 -15.98 9.95 14.22
C ILE A 10 -15.61 8.56 13.70
N GLU A 11 -16.60 7.82 13.16
CA GLU A 11 -16.37 6.50 12.55
C GLU A 11 -15.46 6.60 11.32
N GLU A 12 -15.74 7.53 10.39
CA GLU A 12 -14.91 7.76 9.20
C GLU A 12 -13.47 8.13 9.58
N LYS A 13 -13.28 8.99 10.59
CA LYS A 13 -11.96 9.35 11.09
C LYS A 13 -11.20 8.15 11.68
N GLY A 14 -11.90 7.29 12.44
CA GLY A 14 -11.31 6.08 13.01
C GLY A 14 -10.82 5.12 11.92
N ILE A 15 -11.63 4.91 10.88
CA ILE A 15 -11.28 4.02 9.78
C ILE A 15 -10.05 4.53 9.00
N VAL A 16 -9.94 5.84 8.76
CA VAL A 16 -8.74 6.43 8.11
C VAL A 16 -7.49 6.19 8.96
N GLU A 17 -7.57 6.37 10.28
CA GLU A 17 -6.45 6.13 11.19
C GLU A 17 -6.03 4.65 11.19
N ASP A 18 -6.98 3.73 11.21
CA ASP A 18 -6.73 2.30 11.07
C ASP A 18 -6.03 1.96 9.75
N ALA A 19 -6.46 2.59 8.65
CA ALA A 19 -5.86 2.38 7.34
C ALA A 19 -4.41 2.89 7.26
N ILE A 20 -4.11 4.05 7.87
CA ILE A 20 -2.76 4.61 7.98
C ILE A 20 -1.85 3.66 8.80
N ASN A 21 -2.36 3.17 9.93
CA ASN A 21 -1.63 2.24 10.79
C ASN A 21 -1.35 0.92 10.06
N LEU A 22 -2.36 0.37 9.39
CA LEU A 22 -2.25 -0.87 8.63
C LEU A 22 -1.28 -0.77 7.46
N LEU A 23 -1.35 0.31 6.67
CA LEU A 23 -0.39 0.53 5.57
C LEU A 23 1.03 0.73 6.10
N SER A 24 1.19 1.46 7.20
CA SER A 24 2.48 1.68 7.82
C SER A 24 3.12 0.39 8.33
N GLN A 25 2.32 -0.51 8.90
CA GLN A 25 2.74 -1.85 9.31
C GLN A 25 3.01 -2.74 8.09
N GLN A 26 2.18 -2.69 7.05
CA GLN A 26 2.37 -3.46 5.83
C GLN A 26 3.70 -3.12 5.13
N ILE A 27 4.06 -1.84 5.07
CA ILE A 27 5.36 -1.41 4.53
C ILE A 27 6.53 -1.93 5.38
N TRP A 28 6.36 -2.02 6.70
CA TRP A 28 7.33 -2.66 7.58
C TRP A 28 7.46 -4.16 7.28
N CYS A 29 6.32 -4.86 7.16
CA CYS A 29 6.27 -6.27 6.81
C CYS A 29 7.03 -6.55 5.50
N TRP A 30 6.82 -5.76 4.44
CA TRP A 30 7.60 -5.90 3.20
C TRP A 30 9.11 -5.68 3.39
N GLY A 31 9.51 -4.77 4.29
CA GLY A 31 10.91 -4.60 4.66
C GLY A 31 11.50 -5.87 5.28
N LYS A 32 10.77 -6.51 6.19
CA LYS A 32 11.18 -7.78 6.83
C LYS A 32 11.14 -8.96 5.87
N ASP A 33 10.23 -8.95 4.89
CA ASP A 33 10.17 -9.94 3.81
C ASP A 33 11.41 -9.88 2.90
N ILE A 34 11.98 -8.69 2.71
CA ILE A 34 13.24 -8.48 2.00
C ILE A 34 14.43 -9.01 2.81
N GLU A 35 14.42 -8.79 4.13
CA GLU A 35 15.51 -9.15 5.06
C GLU A 35 15.46 -10.61 5.54
N LYS A 36 14.45 -11.38 5.10
CA LYS A 36 14.25 -12.77 5.50
C LYS A 36 15.52 -13.61 5.30
N SER A 37 15.87 -14.40 6.31
CA SER A 37 17.14 -15.14 6.38
C SER A 37 17.26 -16.22 5.31
N GLU A 38 16.17 -16.88 4.92
CA GLU A 38 16.16 -17.85 3.80
C GLU A 38 16.10 -17.18 2.42
N GLY A 39 16.29 -15.86 2.36
CA GLY A 39 16.35 -15.06 1.15
C GLY A 39 15.13 -14.15 0.97
N ASN A 40 15.33 -13.13 0.14
CA ASN A 40 14.36 -12.08 -0.13
C ASN A 40 13.05 -12.65 -0.73
N TRP A 41 11.98 -12.60 0.05
CA TRP A 41 10.69 -13.17 -0.33
C TRP A 41 10.07 -12.45 -1.53
N LEU A 42 10.20 -11.12 -1.61
CA LEU A 42 9.67 -10.34 -2.75
C LEU A 42 10.27 -10.84 -4.07
N LEU A 43 11.59 -11.06 -4.11
CA LEU A 43 12.25 -11.60 -5.31
C LEU A 43 11.74 -13.02 -5.62
N LYS A 44 11.54 -13.86 -4.61
CA LYS A 44 11.02 -15.23 -4.78
C LYS A 44 9.63 -15.26 -5.44
N ILE A 45 8.77 -14.28 -5.16
CA ILE A 45 7.43 -14.19 -5.75
C ILE A 45 7.38 -13.32 -7.03
N GLY A 46 8.53 -12.98 -7.61
CA GLY A 46 8.62 -12.36 -8.92
C GLY A 46 8.81 -10.85 -8.94
N PHE A 47 9.04 -10.19 -7.80
CA PHE A 47 9.49 -8.80 -7.83
C PHE A 47 10.85 -8.68 -8.50
N SER A 48 11.05 -7.56 -9.19
CA SER A 48 12.35 -7.08 -9.62
C SER A 48 12.85 -6.03 -8.64
N ARG A 49 14.13 -6.10 -8.27
CA ARG A 49 14.83 -5.04 -7.51
C ARG A 49 15.52 -4.11 -8.50
N ILE A 50 15.14 -2.85 -8.47
CA ILE A 50 15.75 -1.78 -9.27
C ILE A 50 16.69 -1.01 -8.35
N GLU A 51 17.99 -1.18 -8.58
CA GLU A 51 19.01 -0.55 -7.74
C GLU A 51 18.99 0.97 -7.85
N LEU A 52 19.39 1.62 -6.76
CA LEU A 52 19.64 3.05 -6.77
C LEU A 52 20.92 3.33 -7.59
N PRO A 53 20.91 4.31 -8.49
CA PRO A 53 22.14 4.80 -9.12
C PRO A 53 23.18 5.20 -8.07
N ALA A 54 24.45 4.87 -8.31
CA ALA A 54 25.54 5.03 -7.33
C ALA A 54 25.78 6.49 -6.89
N ASP A 55 25.30 7.46 -7.66
CA ASP A 55 25.41 8.91 -7.42
C ASP A 55 24.25 9.48 -6.60
N ARG A 56 23.34 8.65 -6.07
CA ARG A 56 22.14 9.09 -5.35
C ARG A 56 22.06 8.52 -3.94
N GLU A 57 21.31 9.23 -3.09
CA GLU A 57 20.90 8.77 -1.77
C GLU A 57 19.48 8.17 -1.80
N GLY A 58 19.28 7.05 -1.10
CA GLY A 58 18.00 6.37 -1.02
C GLY A 58 18.12 4.86 -0.91
N THR A 59 17.03 4.16 -1.23
CA THR A 59 16.95 2.70 -1.23
C THR A 59 16.44 2.19 -2.59
N SER A 60 16.78 0.95 -2.93
CA SER A 60 16.30 0.28 -4.14
C SER A 60 14.76 0.29 -4.21
N VAL A 61 14.22 0.22 -5.42
CA VAL A 61 12.78 0.07 -5.67
C VAL A 61 12.46 -1.39 -5.90
N TYR A 62 11.38 -1.89 -5.31
CA TYR A 62 10.85 -3.21 -5.65
C TYR A 62 9.62 -3.02 -6.53
N SER A 63 9.64 -3.63 -7.72
CA SER A 63 8.54 -3.57 -8.69
C SER A 63 8.04 -4.96 -9.04
N LEU A 64 6.72 -5.14 -9.12
CA LEU A 64 6.10 -6.37 -9.61
C LEU A 64 5.18 -6.04 -10.78
N LYS A 65 5.39 -6.73 -11.90
CA LYS A 65 4.48 -6.69 -13.06
C LYS A 65 3.34 -7.68 -12.80
N LEU A 66 2.12 -7.16 -12.59
CA LEU A 66 0.92 -7.97 -12.32
C LEU A 66 0.28 -8.49 -13.60
N SER A 67 0.45 -7.75 -14.70
CA SER A 67 0.05 -8.13 -16.05
C SER A 67 0.79 -7.24 -17.06
N GLU A 68 0.57 -7.43 -18.37
CA GLU A 68 1.12 -6.53 -19.41
C GLU A 68 0.81 -5.04 -19.17
N ASN A 69 -0.30 -4.74 -18.51
CA ASN A 69 -0.80 -3.39 -18.33
C ASN A 69 -0.72 -2.87 -16.89
N ARG A 70 -0.32 -3.71 -15.92
CA ARG A 70 -0.38 -3.37 -14.49
C ARG A 70 0.93 -3.62 -13.77
N CYS A 71 1.35 -2.65 -12.96
CA CYS A 71 2.57 -2.75 -12.17
C CYS A 71 2.40 -2.06 -10.81
N VAL A 72 3.00 -2.67 -9.78
CA VAL A 72 3.09 -2.08 -8.44
C VAL A 72 4.56 -1.82 -8.09
N TYR A 73 4.83 -0.66 -7.50
CA TYR A 73 6.13 -0.25 -7.01
C TYR A 73 6.05 0.02 -5.51
N LEU A 74 6.86 -0.69 -4.73
CA LEU A 74 6.90 -0.60 -3.26
C LEU A 74 8.05 0.29 -2.80
N ARG A 75 7.72 1.31 -2.01
CA ARG A 75 8.69 2.21 -1.36
C ARG A 75 8.36 2.39 0.13
N ALA A 76 9.37 2.76 0.90
CA ALA A 76 9.22 3.03 2.34
C ALA A 76 8.26 4.19 2.67
N PHE A 77 7.99 5.07 1.69
CA PHE A 77 7.11 6.23 1.84
C PHE A 77 5.70 6.04 1.24
N GLY A 78 5.40 4.91 0.61
CA GLY A 78 4.12 4.65 -0.04
C GLY A 78 4.23 3.69 -1.22
N ILE A 79 3.10 3.50 -1.90
CA ILE A 79 2.96 2.55 -3.01
C ILE A 79 2.55 3.30 -4.26
N LEU A 80 3.21 3.03 -5.39
CA LEU A 80 2.74 3.49 -6.69
C LEU A 80 2.14 2.31 -7.45
N TYR A 81 0.89 2.44 -7.86
CA TYR A 81 0.15 1.45 -8.64
C TYR A 81 -0.18 2.05 -10.01
N VAL A 82 0.19 1.33 -11.07
CA VAL A 82 0.11 1.79 -12.46
C VAL A 82 -0.76 0.84 -13.26
N ASP A 83 -1.71 1.39 -14.02
CA ASP A 83 -2.55 0.69 -14.98
C ASP A 83 -2.63 1.49 -16.31
N SER A 84 -2.38 0.84 -17.44
CA SER A 84 -2.36 1.51 -18.74
C SER A 84 -3.72 2.07 -19.20
N LYS A 85 -4.82 1.54 -18.68
CA LYS A 85 -6.21 1.94 -18.99
C LYS A 85 -6.71 3.06 -18.09
N TYR A 86 -6.41 3.01 -16.80
CA TYR A 86 -6.98 3.95 -15.81
C TYR A 86 -6.00 5.01 -15.30
N GLY A 87 -4.71 4.91 -15.60
CA GLY A 87 -3.68 5.82 -15.10
C GLY A 87 -2.92 5.23 -13.90
N SER A 88 -2.47 6.09 -12.99
CA SER A 88 -1.72 5.66 -11.81
C SER A 88 -2.22 6.33 -10.55
N ILE A 89 -2.15 5.60 -9.43
CA ILE A 89 -2.28 6.18 -8.10
C ILE A 89 -0.98 6.01 -7.32
N PHE A 90 -0.68 7.01 -6.49
CA PHE A 90 0.26 6.88 -5.40
C PHE A 90 -0.52 6.91 -4.08
N LEU A 91 -0.32 5.89 -3.25
CA LEU A 91 -0.88 5.80 -1.91
C LEU A 91 0.20 6.12 -0.88
N PRO A 92 0.18 7.32 -0.27
CA PRO A 92 1.14 7.72 0.73
C PRO A 92 0.99 6.94 2.04
N ARG A 93 2.13 6.60 2.65
CA ARG A 93 2.17 5.79 3.89
C ARG A 93 1.43 6.42 5.08
N TYR A 94 1.50 7.74 5.25
CA TYR A 94 1.10 8.41 6.48
C TYR A 94 -0.22 9.18 6.36
N GLU A 95 -0.76 9.27 5.15
CA GLU A 95 -1.96 10.03 4.83
C GLU A 95 -3.09 9.11 4.35
N PHE A 96 -2.77 7.95 3.74
CA PHE A 96 -3.72 7.00 3.16
C PHE A 96 -4.72 7.64 2.17
N LEU A 97 -4.37 8.80 1.60
CA LEU A 97 -5.18 9.52 0.64
C LEU A 97 -4.58 9.34 -0.76
N PRO A 98 -5.24 8.65 -1.70
CA PRO A 98 -4.66 8.39 -3.02
C PRO A 98 -4.47 9.68 -3.81
N GLU A 99 -3.25 9.88 -4.29
CA GLU A 99 -2.95 10.89 -5.30
C GLU A 99 -3.00 10.22 -6.68
N TYR A 100 -3.57 10.89 -7.67
CA TYR A 100 -3.89 10.34 -8.98
C TYR A 100 -3.20 11.09 -10.12
N THR A 101 -2.93 10.37 -11.20
CA THR A 101 -2.51 10.91 -12.50
C THR A 101 -3.01 10.02 -13.63
N GLU A 102 -3.30 10.60 -14.79
CA GLU A 102 -3.67 9.83 -16.00
C GLU A 102 -2.45 9.19 -16.68
N LEU A 103 -1.25 9.58 -16.26
CA LEU A 103 -0.01 8.99 -16.77
C LEU A 103 0.11 7.56 -16.26
N SER A 104 0.30 6.63 -17.19
CA SER A 104 0.51 5.20 -16.92
C SER A 104 1.94 4.73 -17.25
N THR A 105 2.83 5.67 -17.54
CA THR A 105 4.25 5.40 -17.83
C THR A 105 5.14 6.22 -16.90
N LEU A 106 6.28 5.64 -16.53
CA LEU A 106 7.27 6.29 -15.71
C LEU A 106 8.48 6.66 -16.56
N GLN A 107 8.93 7.91 -16.44
CA GLN A 107 10.15 8.36 -17.09
C GLN A 107 11.40 7.73 -16.45
N LYS A 108 11.30 7.38 -15.17
CA LYS A 108 12.35 6.76 -14.35
C LYS A 108 11.73 6.01 -13.19
N PRO A 109 12.43 5.01 -12.63
CA PRO A 109 12.02 4.36 -11.39
C PRO A 109 11.79 5.38 -10.25
N PRO A 110 10.79 5.16 -9.39
CA PRO A 110 10.44 6.12 -8.35
C PRO A 110 11.36 5.94 -7.14
N TRP A 111 12.66 6.28 -7.24
CA TRP A 111 13.64 6.17 -6.12
C TRP A 111 13.42 7.20 -5.01
N ASN A 112 12.76 8.31 -5.30
CA ASN A 112 12.41 9.35 -4.34
C ASN A 112 10.98 9.84 -4.62
N LYS A 113 10.31 10.52 -3.67
CA LYS A 113 8.98 11.13 -3.95
C LYS A 113 9.01 12.07 -5.16
N LYS A 114 10.14 12.74 -5.41
CA LYS A 114 10.35 13.65 -6.56
C LYS A 114 10.46 12.93 -7.91
N ASP A 115 10.66 11.61 -7.92
CA ASP A 115 10.71 10.82 -9.16
C ASP A 115 9.33 10.29 -9.57
N LEU A 116 8.31 10.46 -8.71
CA LEU A 116 6.93 10.14 -9.04
C LEU A 116 6.41 11.05 -10.16
N PRO A 117 5.44 10.57 -10.97
CA PRO A 117 4.76 11.43 -11.93
C PRO A 117 4.03 12.59 -11.22
N PRO A 118 3.61 13.63 -11.95
CA PRO A 118 2.77 14.68 -11.39
C PRO A 118 1.44 14.10 -10.92
N LEU A 119 1.32 13.97 -9.59
CA LEU A 119 0.17 13.41 -8.88
C LEU A 119 -0.57 14.53 -8.14
N LYS A 120 -1.90 14.41 -8.09
CA LYS A 120 -2.80 15.37 -7.41
C LYS A 120 -3.99 14.63 -6.82
N ALA A 121 -4.72 15.27 -5.92
CA ALA A 121 -6.05 14.76 -5.54
C ALA A 121 -6.92 14.59 -6.82
N PRO A 122 -7.67 13.49 -6.95
CA PRO A 122 -8.50 13.25 -8.14
C PRO A 122 -9.57 14.33 -8.27
N THR A 123 -9.85 14.75 -9.51
CA THR A 123 -11.04 15.56 -9.78
C THR A 123 -12.30 14.69 -9.78
N LYS A 124 -13.49 15.30 -9.72
CA LYS A 124 -14.76 14.56 -9.76
C LYS A 124 -14.89 13.60 -10.96
N SER A 125 -14.37 13.99 -12.13
CA SER A 125 -14.39 13.15 -13.33
C SER A 125 -13.38 12.00 -13.28
N GLN A 126 -12.34 12.13 -12.46
CA GLN A 126 -11.28 11.12 -12.29
C GLN A 126 -11.55 10.16 -11.12
N GLN A 127 -12.54 10.47 -10.27
CA GLN A 127 -12.82 9.73 -9.05
C GLN A 127 -13.02 8.23 -9.32
N ASN A 128 -13.87 7.86 -10.28
CA ASN A 128 -14.15 6.46 -10.60
C ASN A 128 -12.89 5.67 -10.99
N ASN A 129 -11.97 6.29 -11.74
CA ASN A 129 -10.71 5.65 -12.12
C ASN A 129 -9.79 5.50 -10.89
N CYS A 130 -9.69 6.55 -10.07
CA CYS A 130 -8.91 6.53 -8.84
C CYS A 130 -9.41 5.44 -7.87
N ASP A 131 -10.73 5.34 -7.69
CA ASP A 131 -11.35 4.33 -6.83
C ASP A 131 -11.10 2.92 -7.36
N THR A 132 -11.21 2.72 -8.67
CA THR A 132 -10.92 1.44 -9.32
C THR A 132 -9.49 1.01 -9.04
N LEU A 133 -8.53 1.91 -9.22
CA LEU A 133 -7.11 1.67 -8.95
C LEU A 133 -6.86 1.39 -7.46
N MET A 134 -7.55 2.10 -6.57
CA MET A 134 -7.42 1.93 -5.13
C MET A 134 -7.92 0.55 -4.70
N LEU A 135 -9.09 0.12 -5.18
CA LEU A 135 -9.65 -1.20 -4.89
C LEU A 135 -8.77 -2.32 -5.44
N ASP A 136 -8.28 -2.18 -6.67
CA ASP A 136 -7.32 -3.14 -7.27
C ASP A 136 -6.04 -3.25 -6.42
N LEU A 137 -5.52 -2.13 -5.92
CA LEU A 137 -4.36 -2.10 -5.03
C LEU A 137 -4.64 -2.78 -3.69
N LEU A 138 -5.76 -2.47 -3.03
CA LEU A 138 -6.13 -3.08 -1.74
C LEU A 138 -6.32 -4.59 -1.86
N ASN A 139 -7.01 -5.03 -2.91
CA ASN A 139 -7.15 -6.45 -3.21
C ASN A 139 -5.78 -7.11 -3.43
N TRP A 140 -4.87 -6.46 -4.16
CA TRP A 140 -3.51 -6.97 -4.34
C TRP A 140 -2.76 -7.10 -3.01
N ILE A 141 -2.83 -6.10 -2.12
CA ILE A 141 -2.19 -6.17 -0.78
C ILE A 141 -2.77 -7.33 0.03
N ARG A 142 -4.10 -7.49 0.03
CA ARG A 142 -4.77 -8.58 0.73
C ARG A 142 -4.32 -9.95 0.23
N THR A 143 -4.31 -10.15 -1.09
CA THR A 143 -3.84 -11.40 -1.71
C THR A 143 -2.35 -11.66 -1.45
N TYR A 144 -1.53 -10.62 -1.34
CA TYR A 144 -0.13 -10.77 -0.93
C TYR A 144 -0.03 -11.36 0.49
N GLU A 145 -0.79 -10.84 1.45
CA GLU A 145 -0.78 -11.35 2.83
C GLU A 145 -1.39 -12.75 2.95
N GLU A 146 -2.43 -13.07 2.17
CA GLU A 146 -2.95 -14.43 2.05
C GLU A 146 -1.86 -15.41 1.56
N ASN A 147 -1.05 -15.00 0.58
CA ASN A 147 0.07 -15.79 0.08
C ASN A 147 1.16 -15.97 1.14
N ILE A 148 1.45 -14.95 1.94
CA ILE A 148 2.38 -15.05 3.07
C ILE A 148 1.89 -16.09 4.07
N VAL A 149 0.65 -15.99 4.54
CA VAL A 149 0.10 -16.96 5.49
C VAL A 149 0.09 -18.38 4.91
N GLN A 150 -0.26 -18.53 3.64
CA GLN A 150 -0.28 -19.83 2.96
C GLN A 150 1.10 -20.47 2.86
N ASN A 151 2.17 -19.70 2.61
CA ASN A 151 3.49 -20.25 2.31
C ASN A 151 4.48 -20.20 3.48
N LEU A 152 4.31 -19.25 4.39
CA LEU A 152 5.21 -18.99 5.51
C LEU A 152 4.53 -19.18 6.88
N GLY A 153 3.20 -19.35 6.92
CA GLY A 153 2.43 -19.44 8.14
C GLY A 153 2.15 -18.07 8.78
N VAL A 154 1.13 -18.00 9.64
CA VAL A 154 0.80 -16.76 10.36
C VAL A 154 1.83 -16.42 11.43
N GLU A 155 2.53 -17.43 11.95
CA GLU A 155 3.62 -17.32 12.92
C GLU A 155 4.77 -16.47 12.41
N TYR A 156 5.09 -16.56 11.12
CA TYR A 156 6.07 -15.69 10.48
C TYR A 156 5.70 -14.21 10.62
N ARG A 157 4.41 -13.88 10.48
CA ARG A 157 3.93 -12.50 10.69
C ARG A 157 3.96 -12.10 12.16
N LYS A 158 3.64 -13.00 13.08
CA LYS A 158 3.78 -12.72 14.52
C LYS A 158 5.22 -12.35 14.87
N GLU A 159 6.19 -13.12 14.40
CA GLU A 159 7.62 -12.85 14.61
C GLU A 159 8.04 -11.52 14.00
N THR A 160 7.61 -11.26 12.76
CA THR A 160 7.85 -10.00 12.03
C THR A 160 7.38 -8.76 12.81
N LEU A 161 6.28 -8.90 13.55
CA LEU A 161 5.63 -7.79 14.26
C LEU A 161 6.17 -7.55 15.67
N ILE A 162 6.97 -8.45 16.24
CA ILE A 162 7.57 -8.25 17.59
C ILE A 162 8.35 -6.94 17.64
N ASP A 163 9.17 -6.66 16.61
CA ASP A 163 9.97 -5.43 16.53
C ASP A 163 9.14 -4.19 16.16
N TRP A 164 7.99 -4.40 15.51
CA TRP A 164 7.08 -3.32 15.13
C TRP A 164 6.33 -2.78 16.35
N ASP A 165 5.86 -3.70 17.20
CA ASP A 165 5.14 -3.43 18.45
C ASP A 165 6.10 -2.95 19.56
N ASN A 166 6.63 -1.74 19.36
CA ASN A 166 7.51 -1.08 20.31
C ASN A 166 6.74 -0.26 21.38
N GLY A 167 5.44 -0.51 21.53
CA GLY A 167 4.56 0.21 22.47
C GLY A 167 4.26 1.67 22.10
N LYS A 168 4.76 2.18 20.96
CA LYS A 168 4.48 3.56 20.49
C LYS A 168 3.52 3.63 19.30
N ARG A 169 3.30 2.50 18.63
CA ARG A 169 2.46 2.39 17.43
C ARG A 169 1.30 1.46 17.70
N VAL A 170 0.19 1.67 17.01
CA VAL A 170 -0.88 0.68 16.97
C VAL A 170 -0.36 -0.51 16.16
N ALA A 171 -0.20 -1.66 16.81
CA ALA A 171 0.16 -2.91 16.19
C ALA A 171 -1.11 -3.71 15.91
N ILE A 172 -1.36 -4.00 14.64
CA ILE A 172 -2.48 -4.84 14.22
C ILE A 172 -1.99 -6.28 14.30
N PRO A 173 -2.65 -7.17 15.07
CA PRO A 173 -2.23 -8.56 15.20
C PRO A 173 -2.09 -9.29 13.86
N ALA A 174 -1.23 -10.30 13.76
CA ALA A 174 -0.97 -11.01 12.51
C ALA A 174 -2.23 -11.68 11.91
N GLU A 175 -3.09 -12.26 12.76
CA GLU A 175 -4.37 -12.87 12.38
C GLU A 175 -5.45 -11.84 11.99
N GLN A 176 -5.20 -10.60 12.38
CA GLN A 176 -5.92 -9.44 11.93
C GLN A 176 -5.30 -9.09 10.56
N ILE A 177 -4.63 -7.99 10.23
CA ILE A 177 -4.09 -7.72 8.86
C ILE A 177 -5.07 -7.99 7.69
N ILE A 178 -5.26 -9.24 7.23
CA ILE A 178 -6.13 -9.65 6.11
C ILE A 178 -7.59 -9.19 6.32
N PRO A 179 -8.29 -9.48 7.45
CA PRO A 179 -9.66 -9.00 7.65
C PRO A 179 -9.73 -7.48 7.71
N GLN A 180 -8.73 -6.79 8.26
CA GLN A 180 -8.67 -5.34 8.31
C GLN A 180 -8.54 -4.77 6.89
N TRP A 181 -7.71 -5.35 6.02
CA TRP A 181 -7.67 -4.95 4.62
C TRP A 181 -9.03 -5.10 3.93
N SER A 182 -9.77 -6.18 4.19
CA SER A 182 -11.14 -6.35 3.69
C SER A 182 -12.11 -5.29 4.23
N MET A 183 -11.98 -4.88 5.49
CA MET A 183 -12.78 -3.79 6.06
C MET A 183 -12.47 -2.45 5.39
N ILE A 184 -11.19 -2.13 5.16
CA ILE A 184 -10.77 -0.91 4.45
C ILE A 184 -11.29 -0.92 3.01
N GLU A 185 -11.17 -2.04 2.29
CA GLU A 185 -11.71 -2.22 0.94
C GLU A 185 -13.23 -1.95 0.89
N SER A 186 -13.97 -2.48 1.86
CA SER A 186 -15.41 -2.27 1.99
C SER A 186 -15.76 -0.80 2.24
N ALA A 187 -15.00 -0.13 3.11
CA ALA A 187 -15.20 1.28 3.41
C ALA A 187 -14.82 2.21 2.23
N VAL A 188 -13.88 1.81 1.36
CA VAL A 188 -13.62 2.49 0.07
C VAL A 188 -14.80 2.34 -0.90
N LEU A 189 -15.37 1.14 -1.01
CA LEU A 189 -16.58 0.90 -1.82
C LEU A 189 -17.76 1.76 -1.35
N GLU A 190 -17.91 1.90 -0.03
CA GLU A 190 -18.97 2.67 0.61
C GLU A 190 -18.71 4.19 0.68
N LYS A 191 -17.58 4.68 0.15
CA LYS A 191 -17.19 6.11 0.17
C LYS A 191 -17.03 6.70 1.57
N LYS A 192 -16.50 5.91 2.50
CA LYS A 192 -16.27 6.31 3.91
C LYS A 192 -14.85 6.81 4.19
N ILE A 193 -13.90 6.62 3.27
CA ILE A 193 -12.46 6.94 3.47
C ILE A 193 -11.92 7.88 2.37
N ILE A 194 -12.57 7.97 1.21
CA ILE A 194 -12.08 8.72 0.03
C ILE A 194 -13.17 9.63 -0.54
#